data_AF-A0A9P1AR67-F1
#
_entry.id   AF-A0A9P1AR67-F1
#
_cell.length_a   1.000
_cell.length_b   1.000
_cell.length_c   1.000
_cell.angle_alpha   90.00
_cell.angle_beta   90.00
_cell.angle_gamma   90.00
#
_symmetry.space_group_name_H-M   'P 1'
#
loop_
_entity.id
_entity.type
_entity.pdbx_description
1 polymer ?
#
loop_
_entity_poly.entity_id
_entity_poly.type
_entity_poly.pdbx_seq_one_letter_code
_entity_poly.pdbx_strand_id
1 'polypeptide(L)'
;MNSFLIIAIALIGCSAAQLLTNGSETRCPRNERFMSCGTACEPSCETPNPQMCTKQCIVNVCQCLQGFVRDPATNTCVRRTRCSGSSSTTAPHRCAANETFTECGTACEPSCTSPEPRMCTMQCILNVCQCTQGFVRGPGGCVSRRDC
;
A
#
# COMPACT_ATOMS: atom_id res chain seq x y z
N MET A 1 61.22 33.13 18.37
CA MET A 1 61.75 33.01 17.00
C MET A 1 62.84 31.96 17.01
N ASN A 2 62.57 30.76 16.48
CA ASN A 2 63.53 30.04 15.64
C ASN A 2 62.81 28.90 14.95
N SER A 3 62.96 28.90 13.64
CA SER A 3 62.14 28.24 12.67
C SER A 3 62.99 27.22 11.94
N PHE A 4 62.38 26.10 11.59
CA PHE A 4 62.80 25.12 10.59
C PHE A 4 63.99 24.19 10.92
N LEU A 5 63.68 22.93 11.24
CA LEU A 5 64.30 21.80 10.54
C LEU A 5 63.46 20.51 10.65
N ILE A 6 62.75 20.20 9.56
CA ILE A 6 62.62 18.89 8.90
C ILE A 6 62.05 17.69 9.70
N ILE A 7 60.76 17.42 9.44
CA ILE A 7 60.14 16.14 9.03
C ILE A 7 60.80 14.86 9.56
N ALA A 8 60.14 14.21 10.52
CA ALA A 8 60.23 12.76 10.71
C ALA A 8 58.81 12.20 10.93
N ILE A 9 58.24 11.69 9.83
CA ILE A 9 57.01 10.89 9.83
C ILE A 9 57.37 9.54 10.49
N ALA A 10 56.92 9.32 11.72
CA ALA A 10 56.89 7.99 12.32
C ALA A 10 55.43 7.49 12.30
N LEU A 11 55.14 6.70 11.27
CA LEU A 11 54.04 5.74 11.25
C LEU A 11 54.18 4.76 12.43
N ILE A 12 53.08 4.08 12.78
CA ILE A 12 52.92 2.99 13.78
C ILE A 12 52.38 3.51 15.13
N GLY A 13 51.14 3.25 15.56
CA GLY A 13 50.16 2.28 15.10
C GLY A 13 48.73 2.70 15.49
N CYS A 14 47.84 2.49 14.53
CA CYS A 14 46.41 2.66 14.64
C CYS A 14 45.86 1.46 15.44
N SER A 15 45.52 1.65 16.71
CA SER A 15 44.56 0.78 17.40
C SER A 15 43.33 1.59 17.74
N ALA A 16 42.75 2.20 16.71
CA ALA A 16 41.31 2.36 16.65
C ALA A 16 40.71 0.94 16.68
N ALA A 17 40.48 0.41 17.88
CA ALA A 17 39.42 -0.57 18.08
C ALA A 17 38.09 0.17 17.89
N GLN A 18 37.86 0.65 16.67
CA GLN A 18 36.52 0.74 16.15
C GLN A 18 36.04 -0.70 16.19
N LEU A 19 35.25 -1.04 17.19
CA LEU A 19 34.32 -2.16 17.05
C LEU A 19 33.57 -1.85 15.77
N LEU A 20 33.99 -2.47 14.68
CA LEU A 20 33.19 -2.64 13.50
C LEU A 20 32.04 -3.51 13.99
N THR A 21 31.04 -2.88 14.59
CA THR A 21 29.69 -3.40 14.56
C THR A 21 29.30 -3.36 13.09
N ASN A 22 29.78 -4.36 12.35
CA ASN A 22 29.34 -4.71 11.02
C ASN A 22 27.97 -5.39 11.17
N GLY A 23 27.06 -4.69 11.83
CA GLY A 23 25.65 -4.89 11.66
C GLY A 23 25.30 -4.03 10.48
N SER A 24 25.04 -4.65 9.33
CA SER A 24 24.16 -4.08 8.33
C SER A 24 22.90 -3.62 9.07
N GLU A 25 22.83 -2.35 9.45
CA GLU A 25 21.57 -1.72 9.80
C GLU A 25 20.82 -1.72 8.47
N THR A 26 20.01 -2.77 8.23
CA THR A 26 19.27 -2.93 6.98
C THR A 26 18.22 -1.84 6.94
N ARG A 27 18.65 -0.65 6.50
CA ARG A 27 17.87 0.57 6.60
C ARG A 27 16.94 0.60 5.42
N CYS A 28 15.70 0.17 5.67
CA CYS A 28 14.66 0.24 4.67
C CYS A 28 14.33 1.69 4.30
N PRO A 29 13.84 1.94 3.08
CA PRO A 29 13.36 3.25 2.67
C PRO A 29 12.22 3.76 3.55
N ARG A 30 11.83 5.01 3.35
CA ARG A 30 10.71 5.62 4.07
C ARG A 30 9.42 4.82 3.84
N ASN A 31 8.66 4.62 4.93
CA ASN A 31 7.40 3.87 4.96
C ASN A 31 7.55 2.37 4.69
N GLU A 32 8.76 1.82 4.88
CA GLU A 32 9.06 0.40 4.80
C GLU A 32 9.65 -0.09 6.12
N ARG A 33 9.40 -1.36 6.45
CA ARG A 33 10.03 -2.06 7.57
C ARG A 33 10.83 -3.24 7.05
N PHE A 34 11.96 -3.49 7.70
CA PHE A 34 12.72 -4.71 7.45
C PHE A 34 11.95 -5.91 7.99
N MET A 35 11.89 -6.97 7.19
CA MET A 35 11.31 -8.25 7.55
C MET A 35 12.32 -9.34 7.24
N SER A 36 12.73 -10.11 8.27
CA SER A 36 13.54 -11.31 8.08
C SER A 36 12.80 -12.37 7.27
N CYS A 37 11.47 -12.38 7.34
CA CYS A 37 10.57 -13.20 6.55
C CYS A 37 9.33 -12.37 6.15
N GLY A 38 9.33 -11.86 4.93
CA GLY A 38 8.24 -11.07 4.36
C GLY A 38 7.24 -11.90 3.55
N THR A 39 6.05 -11.32 3.32
CA THR A 39 5.01 -11.88 2.44
C THR A 39 5.36 -11.68 0.96
N ALA A 40 5.04 -12.64 0.11
CA ALA A 40 5.10 -12.45 -1.35
C ALA A 40 3.92 -11.70 -1.95
N CYS A 41 2.94 -11.36 -1.12
CA CYS A 41 1.77 -10.58 -1.48
C CYS A 41 1.82 -9.22 -0.80
N GLU A 42 2.81 -8.42 -1.14
CA GLU A 42 2.80 -7.03 -0.70
C GLU A 42 1.71 -6.24 -1.45
N PRO A 43 0.88 -5.46 -0.75
CA PRO A 43 -0.06 -4.53 -1.37
C PRO A 43 0.64 -3.56 -2.33
N SER A 44 0.15 -3.43 -3.56
CA SER A 44 0.64 -2.46 -4.53
C SER A 44 -0.44 -1.48 -4.95
N CYS A 45 -0.09 -0.39 -5.65
CA CYS A 45 -1.08 0.52 -6.22
C CYS A 45 -2.04 -0.17 -7.20
N GLU A 46 -1.56 -1.19 -7.93
CA GLU A 46 -2.35 -1.98 -8.88
C GLU A 46 -3.21 -3.03 -8.17
N THR A 47 -2.67 -3.66 -7.12
CA THR A 47 -3.36 -4.65 -6.30
C THR A 47 -3.22 -4.31 -4.80
N PRO A 48 -4.03 -3.38 -4.28
CA PRO A 48 -3.91 -2.95 -2.88
C PRO A 48 -4.41 -3.98 -1.86
N ASN A 49 -5.22 -4.96 -2.31
CA ASN A 49 -5.76 -6.01 -1.46
C ASN A 49 -5.60 -7.38 -2.14
N PRO A 50 -4.36 -7.94 -2.17
CA PRO A 50 -4.11 -9.22 -2.80
C PRO A 50 -4.85 -10.35 -2.04
N GLN A 51 -5.76 -11.03 -2.73
CA GLN A 51 -6.61 -12.08 -2.14
C GLN A 51 -5.91 -13.46 -2.11
N MET A 52 -5.06 -13.73 -3.09
CA MET A 52 -4.47 -15.06 -3.31
C MET A 52 -2.97 -14.97 -3.12
N CYS A 53 -2.49 -15.58 -2.03
CA CYS A 53 -1.11 -15.43 -1.58
C CYS A 53 -0.46 -16.76 -1.26
N THR A 54 0.72 -16.98 -1.83
CA THR A 54 1.55 -18.11 -1.47
C THR A 54 2.16 -17.88 -0.09
N LYS A 55 2.33 -18.97 0.68
CA LYS A 55 2.94 -18.92 2.02
C LYS A 55 4.47 -18.85 1.98
N GLN A 56 5.03 -18.39 0.87
CA GLN A 56 6.47 -18.30 0.70
C GLN A 56 7.03 -17.16 1.54
N CYS A 57 8.20 -17.42 2.14
CA CYS A 57 8.92 -16.47 2.96
C CYS A 57 9.94 -15.73 2.11
N ILE A 58 9.73 -14.44 1.86
CA ILE A 58 10.75 -13.60 1.21
C ILE A 58 11.74 -13.18 2.28
N VAL A 59 12.94 -13.74 2.25
CA VAL A 59 13.93 -13.56 3.31
C VAL A 59 14.60 -12.18 3.21
N ASN A 60 14.77 -11.50 4.34
CA ASN A 60 15.51 -10.23 4.47
C ASN A 60 15.05 -9.13 3.50
N VAL A 61 13.75 -8.85 3.47
CA VAL A 61 13.13 -7.89 2.54
C VAL A 61 12.59 -6.66 3.27
N CYS A 62 12.61 -5.51 2.61
CA CYS A 62 11.89 -4.32 3.04
C CYS A 62 10.46 -4.35 2.52
N GLN A 63 9.48 -4.25 3.43
CA GLN A 63 8.06 -4.26 3.08
C GLN A 63 7.35 -3.00 3.54
N CYS A 64 6.37 -2.56 2.76
CA CYS A 64 5.51 -1.43 3.09
C CYS A 64 4.90 -1.60 4.48
N LEU A 65 4.92 -0.51 5.24
CA LEU A 65 4.18 -0.43 6.50
C LEU A 65 2.66 -0.58 6.25
N GLN A 66 1.93 -0.99 7.29
CA GLN A 66 0.48 -1.08 7.22
C GLN A 66 -0.13 0.28 6.81
N GLY A 67 -1.07 0.26 5.87
CA GLY A 67 -1.69 1.47 5.30
C GLY A 67 -0.90 2.13 4.16
N PHE A 68 0.25 1.55 3.78
CA PHE A 68 1.00 1.91 2.59
C PHE A 68 0.94 0.78 1.56
N VAL A 69 1.03 1.17 0.29
CA VAL A 69 1.08 0.26 -0.85
C VAL A 69 2.28 0.61 -1.72
N ARG A 70 2.88 -0.39 -2.37
CA ARG A 70 4.01 -0.18 -3.27
C ARG A 70 3.54 0.42 -4.58
N ASP A 71 4.04 1.59 -4.92
CA ASP A 71 3.84 2.18 -6.24
C ASP A 71 4.83 1.54 -7.25
N PRO A 72 4.36 0.83 -8.28
CA PRO A 72 5.24 0.18 -9.24
C PRO A 72 6.02 1.19 -10.11
N ALA A 73 5.55 2.43 -10.24
CA ALA A 73 6.23 3.44 -11.04
C ALA A 73 7.47 4.02 -10.34
N THR A 74 7.38 4.25 -9.03
CA THR A 74 8.48 4.82 -8.22
C THR A 74 9.22 3.79 -7.39
N ASN A 75 8.65 2.58 -7.25
CA ASN A 75 9.08 1.54 -6.33
C ASN A 75 9.15 1.99 -4.86
N THR A 76 8.30 2.95 -4.46
CA THR A 76 8.23 3.46 -3.09
C THR A 76 6.90 3.12 -2.43
N CYS A 77 6.90 2.98 -1.10
CA CYS A 77 5.67 2.79 -0.34
C CYS A 77 4.96 4.12 -0.08
N VAL A 78 3.81 4.28 -0.74
CA VAL A 78 2.98 5.48 -0.70
C VAL A 78 1.62 5.18 -0.05
N ARG A 79 0.93 6.21 0.42
CA ARG A 79 -0.49 6.07 0.72
C ARG A 79 -1.25 5.82 -0.57
N ARG A 80 -2.29 4.99 -0.51
CA ARG A 80 -3.11 4.64 -1.68
C ARG A 80 -3.64 5.85 -2.46
N THR A 81 -4.00 6.92 -1.76
CA THR A 81 -4.45 8.18 -2.38
C THR A 81 -3.41 8.85 -3.28
N ARG A 82 -2.14 8.43 -3.21
CA ARG A 82 -1.04 8.94 -4.03
C ARG A 82 -0.68 8.02 -5.20
N CYS A 83 -1.42 6.94 -5.41
CA CYS A 83 -1.24 6.09 -6.59
C CYS A 83 -1.68 6.84 -7.86
N SER A 84 -0.85 6.83 -8.90
CA SER A 84 -1.17 7.39 -10.22
C SER A 84 -2.35 6.64 -10.83
N GLY A 85 -3.55 7.23 -10.80
CA GLY A 85 -4.81 6.57 -11.22
C GLY A 85 -5.81 6.35 -10.08
N SER A 86 -5.38 6.53 -8.82
CA SER A 86 -6.32 6.93 -7.78
C SER A 86 -6.71 8.36 -8.12
N SER A 87 -7.89 8.57 -8.68
CA SER A 87 -8.55 9.88 -8.67
C SER A 87 -8.75 10.28 -7.22
N SER A 88 -7.67 10.74 -6.59
CA SER A 88 -7.63 11.36 -5.27
C SER A 88 -8.12 12.78 -5.44
N THR A 89 -9.35 12.88 -5.92
CA THR A 89 -10.16 14.03 -5.59
C THR A 89 -10.34 13.93 -4.08
N THR A 90 -9.58 14.74 -3.35
CA THR A 90 -9.88 15.12 -1.96
C THR A 90 -11.15 15.99 -1.96
N ALA A 91 -12.12 15.66 -2.81
CA ALA A 91 -13.49 16.03 -2.62
C ALA A 91 -14.06 14.98 -1.66
N PRO A 92 -14.88 15.36 -0.67
CA PRO A 92 -15.69 14.37 0.01
C PRO A 92 -16.38 13.54 -1.07
N HIS A 93 -16.18 12.22 -1.08
CA HIS A 93 -16.86 11.33 -2.01
C HIS A 93 -18.36 11.47 -1.73
N ARG A 94 -19.01 12.37 -2.48
CA ARG A 94 -20.45 12.60 -2.37
C ARG A 94 -21.12 11.51 -3.18
N CYS A 95 -21.43 10.41 -2.50
CA CYS A 95 -22.31 9.40 -3.05
C CYS A 95 -23.74 9.93 -3.12
N ALA A 96 -24.54 9.37 -4.02
CA ALA A 96 -25.93 9.76 -4.14
C ALA A 96 -26.76 9.28 -2.92
N ALA A 97 -28.06 9.62 -2.90
CA ALA A 97 -28.95 9.09 -1.88
C ALA A 97 -28.93 7.55 -1.89
N ASN A 98 -28.91 6.95 -0.69
CA ASN A 98 -28.86 5.49 -0.48
C ASN A 98 -27.60 4.81 -1.04
N GLU A 99 -26.51 5.56 -1.19
CA GLU A 99 -25.20 5.02 -1.52
C GLU A 99 -24.19 5.29 -0.39
N THR A 100 -23.32 4.31 -0.15
CA THR A 100 -22.20 4.38 0.77
C THR A 100 -20.89 4.36 -0.02
N PHE A 101 -19.97 5.25 0.33
CA PHE A 101 -18.62 5.21 -0.24
C PHE A 101 -17.85 4.02 0.32
N THR A 102 -17.23 3.25 -0.57
CA THR A 102 -16.41 2.10 -0.22
C THR A 102 -15.06 2.21 -0.91
N GLU A 103 -13.96 2.17 -0.14
CA GLU A 103 -12.61 2.17 -0.70
C GLU A 103 -12.34 0.91 -1.55
N CYS A 104 -12.94 -0.21 -1.15
CA CYS A 104 -12.88 -1.50 -1.83
C CYS A 104 -14.29 -2.09 -1.97
N GLY A 105 -14.99 -1.69 -3.03
CA GLY A 105 -16.35 -2.15 -3.31
C GLY A 105 -16.40 -3.49 -4.03
N THR A 106 -17.54 -4.18 -3.91
CA THR A 106 -17.82 -5.41 -4.66
C THR A 106 -18.11 -5.10 -6.12
N ALA A 107 -17.65 -5.93 -7.05
CA ALA A 107 -18.09 -5.85 -8.44
C ALA A 107 -19.44 -6.51 -8.73
N CYS A 108 -20.07 -7.02 -7.69
CA CYS A 108 -21.27 -7.83 -7.74
C CYS A 108 -22.38 -7.14 -6.95
N GLU A 109 -22.57 -5.86 -7.22
CA GLU A 109 -23.58 -5.06 -6.54
C GLU A 109 -25.00 -5.51 -6.96
N PRO A 110 -25.92 -5.72 -6.01
CA PRO A 110 -27.32 -6.01 -6.29
C PRO A 110 -27.97 -4.96 -7.20
N SER A 111 -28.79 -5.39 -8.16
CA SER A 111 -29.56 -4.50 -9.04
C SER A 111 -31.04 -4.91 -9.09
N CYS A 112 -31.91 -4.06 -9.67
CA CYS A 112 -33.32 -4.44 -9.87
C CYS A 112 -33.49 -5.68 -10.78
N THR A 113 -32.60 -5.87 -11.75
CA THR A 113 -32.63 -7.02 -12.66
C THR A 113 -31.93 -8.25 -12.10
N SER A 114 -31.02 -8.06 -11.14
CA SER A 114 -30.32 -9.14 -10.44
C SER A 114 -30.15 -8.77 -8.97
N PRO A 115 -31.20 -8.94 -8.13
CA PRO A 115 -31.16 -8.53 -6.73
C PRO A 115 -30.23 -9.39 -5.88
N GLU A 116 -29.99 -10.63 -6.31
CA GLU A 116 -29.17 -11.63 -5.62
C GLU A 116 -28.17 -12.24 -6.61
N PRO A 117 -27.12 -11.49 -6.99
CA PRO A 117 -26.15 -12.01 -7.94
C PRO A 117 -25.37 -13.16 -7.28
N ARG A 118 -25.45 -14.36 -7.88
CA ARG A 118 -24.91 -15.60 -7.30
C ARG A 118 -23.44 -15.85 -7.62
N MET A 119 -22.95 -15.26 -8.71
CA MET A 119 -21.60 -15.46 -9.22
C MET A 119 -20.87 -14.13 -9.20
N CYS A 120 -19.94 -13.98 -8.27
CA CYS A 120 -19.22 -12.75 -8.02
C CYS A 120 -17.72 -12.99 -8.11
N THR A 121 -17.01 -12.09 -8.78
CA THR A 121 -15.54 -12.05 -8.72
C THR A 121 -15.11 -11.40 -7.41
N MET A 122 -13.99 -11.86 -6.84
CA MET A 122 -13.40 -11.27 -5.62
C MET A 122 -12.63 -9.97 -5.90
N GLN A 123 -12.99 -9.28 -6.98
CA GLN A 123 -12.32 -8.07 -7.40
C GLN A 123 -12.77 -6.89 -6.55
N CYS A 124 -11.80 -6.06 -6.21
CA CYS A 124 -11.97 -4.86 -5.41
C CYS A 124 -12.15 -3.67 -6.37
N ILE A 125 -13.36 -3.12 -6.47
CA ILE A 125 -13.59 -1.87 -7.23
C ILE A 125 -13.21 -0.70 -6.34
N LEU A 126 -12.26 0.13 -6.81
CA LEU A 126 -11.65 1.14 -5.95
C LEU A 126 -12.47 2.41 -5.88
N ASN A 127 -12.57 2.96 -4.66
CA ASN A 127 -13.16 4.29 -4.39
C ASN A 127 -14.53 4.47 -5.07
N VAL A 128 -15.44 3.52 -4.85
CA VAL A 128 -16.73 3.46 -5.53
C VAL A 128 -17.87 3.74 -4.55
N CYS A 129 -18.93 4.39 -5.02
CA CYS A 129 -20.19 4.51 -4.30
C CYS A 129 -21.06 3.30 -4.59
N GLN A 130 -21.49 2.59 -3.55
CA GLN A 130 -22.35 1.41 -3.68
C GLN A 130 -23.64 1.57 -2.90
N CYS A 131 -24.72 0.97 -3.38
CA CYS A 131 -26.00 0.94 -2.69
C CYS A 131 -25.83 0.47 -1.25
N THR A 132 -26.34 1.26 -0.31
CA THR A 132 -26.36 0.91 1.09
C THR A 132 -27.14 -0.40 1.29
N GLN A 133 -26.79 -1.16 2.32
CA GLN A 133 -27.46 -2.42 2.63
C GLN A 133 -28.99 -2.27 2.63
N GLY A 134 -29.68 -3.14 1.87
CA GLY A 134 -31.13 -3.11 1.69
C GLY A 134 -31.61 -2.39 0.42
N PHE A 135 -30.72 -1.65 -0.26
CA PHE A 135 -31.00 -1.02 -1.55
C PHE A 135 -30.35 -1.82 -2.70
N VAL A 136 -30.89 -1.66 -3.90
CA VAL A 136 -30.39 -2.27 -5.14
C VAL A 136 -30.26 -1.20 -6.22
N ARG A 137 -29.29 -1.36 -7.14
CA ARG A 137 -29.06 -0.41 -8.22
C ARG A 137 -30.17 -0.50 -9.28
N GLY A 138 -30.90 0.59 -9.43
CA GLY A 138 -31.91 0.80 -10.47
C GLY A 138 -31.47 1.84 -11.51
N PRO A 139 -32.34 2.18 -12.47
CA PRO A 139 -32.02 3.12 -13.55
C PRO A 139 -31.79 4.57 -13.08
N GLY A 140 -32.36 4.95 -11.94
CA GLY A 140 -32.22 6.29 -11.33
C GLY A 140 -31.32 6.35 -10.10
N GLY A 141 -30.57 5.28 -9.79
CA GLY A 141 -29.77 5.16 -8.57
C GLY A 141 -30.24 4.03 -7.66
N CYS A 142 -29.87 4.10 -6.37
CA CYS A 142 -30.17 3.06 -5.40
C CYS A 142 -31.57 3.20 -4.82
N VAL A 143 -32.41 2.18 -5.06
CA VAL A 143 -33.82 2.11 -4.64
C VAL A 143 -34.07 0.90 -3.77
N SER A 144 -35.16 0.89 -3.00
CA SER A 144 -35.53 -0.32 -2.25
C SER A 144 -35.96 -1.40 -3.23
N ARG A 145 -35.83 -2.68 -2.85
CA ARG A 145 -36.27 -3.80 -3.72
C ARG A 145 -37.76 -3.74 -4.11
N ARG A 146 -38.58 -3.03 -3.34
CA ARG A 146 -40.02 -2.87 -3.62
C ARG A 146 -40.31 -1.77 -4.64
N ASP A 147 -39.33 -0.91 -4.88
CA ASP A 147 -39.42 0.22 -5.80
C ASP A 147 -38.69 -0.06 -7.13
N CYS A 148 -38.31 -1.33 -7.33
CA CYS A 148 -38.12 -1.93 -8.64
C CYS A 148 -39.50 -2.34 -9.18
#